data_AF-A0A4U0YK70-F1
#
_entry.id   AF-A0A4U0YK70-F1
#
_cell.length_a   1.000
_cell.length_b   1.000
_cell.length_c   1.000
_cell.angle_alpha   90.00
_cell.angle_beta   90.00
_cell.angle_gamma   90.00
#
_symmetry.space_group_name_H-M   'P 1'
#
loop_
_entity.id
_entity.type
_entity.pdbx_description
1 polymer ?
#
loop_
_entity_poly.entity_id
_entity_poly.type
_entity_poly.pdbx_seq_one_letter_code
_entity_poly.pdbx_strand_id
1 'polypeptide(L)'
;MNVFNVVDLHPSSVGGKGYSDGPRFKFVDVRLLSVDDFSKLKVSEQSFYNDNKWYFIAELPDYPESDTILDFSKLSFSDATNIIDSENKIYLDQVKEFYFTMMVDPPSTYPKLTTWVPSTRRCIKSLFDYMKKNSIWYLSDLDLNDLDDFLDQLAHEKNKSGAIITNRTLLSRSQGLCWLYEQGGKMSTGLKVDPFSDYGSRTQWAKSAAQKNFI
;
A
#
# COMPACT_ATOMS: atom_id res chain seq x y z
N MET A 1 0.66 -31.02 9.85
CA MET A 1 0.05 -29.69 10.06
C MET A 1 1.04 -28.70 9.47
N ASN A 2 0.77 -28.16 8.27
CA ASN A 2 1.72 -27.32 7.55
C ASN A 2 1.50 -25.86 7.94
N VAL A 3 2.51 -25.24 8.55
CA VAL A 3 2.55 -23.79 8.77
C VAL A 3 3.13 -23.18 7.49
N PHE A 4 2.36 -22.29 6.84
CA PHE A 4 2.84 -21.55 5.67
C PHE A 4 3.70 -20.38 6.16
N ASN A 5 5.02 -20.55 6.11
CA ASN A 5 5.97 -19.49 6.42
C ASN A 5 6.30 -18.71 5.15
N VAL A 6 6.04 -17.41 5.16
CA VAL A 6 6.37 -16.51 4.06
C VAL A 6 7.85 -16.09 4.11
N VAL A 7 8.54 -16.27 5.23
CA VAL A 7 9.97 -15.92 5.36
C VAL A 7 10.85 -17.16 5.25
N ASP A 8 11.87 -17.12 4.38
CA ASP A 8 12.99 -18.07 4.40
C ASP A 8 14.19 -17.43 5.13
N LEU A 9 14.51 -17.96 6.30
CA LEU A 9 15.68 -17.56 7.06
C LEU A 9 16.91 -18.29 6.51
N HIS A 10 17.54 -17.74 5.48
CA HIS A 10 18.96 -17.99 5.28
C HIS A 10 19.75 -16.67 5.22
N PRO A 11 20.59 -16.39 6.25
CA PRO A 11 21.59 -15.34 6.19
C PRO A 11 22.87 -15.92 5.61
N SER A 12 23.43 -15.30 4.58
CA SER A 12 24.90 -15.14 4.44
C SER A 12 25.28 -14.43 3.14
N SER A 13 26.16 -13.44 3.30
CA SER A 13 27.17 -12.99 2.35
C SER A 13 26.71 -12.68 0.93
N VAL A 14 26.59 -11.40 0.58
CA VAL A 14 27.51 -10.73 -0.37
C VAL A 14 27.38 -9.23 -0.14
N GLY A 15 28.50 -8.54 0.11
CA GLY A 15 28.57 -7.10 -0.01
C GLY A 15 28.16 -6.68 -1.42
N GLY A 16 27.00 -6.05 -1.54
CA GLY A 16 26.50 -5.56 -2.81
C GLY A 16 25.63 -4.34 -2.56
N LYS A 17 26.03 -3.20 -3.12
CA LYS A 17 25.13 -2.05 -3.30
C LYS A 17 23.98 -2.51 -4.20
N GLY A 18 22.90 -3.02 -3.61
CA GLY A 18 21.73 -3.54 -4.28
C GLY A 18 20.46 -2.99 -3.65
N TYR A 19 19.61 -2.37 -4.45
CA TYR A 19 18.40 -1.63 -4.05
C TYR A 19 17.20 -2.52 -3.68
N SER A 20 17.40 -3.83 -3.52
CA SER A 20 16.36 -4.84 -3.39
C SER A 20 16.59 -5.71 -2.15
N ASP A 21 15.55 -5.96 -1.37
CA ASP A 21 15.58 -6.85 -0.20
C ASP A 21 15.85 -8.34 -0.54
N GLY A 22 16.16 -8.72 -1.79
CA GLY A 22 16.45 -10.11 -2.18
C GLY A 22 15.26 -11.05 -1.95
N PRO A 23 15.40 -12.38 -2.18
CA PRO A 23 14.31 -13.34 -2.00
C PRO A 23 14.09 -13.66 -0.51
N ARG A 24 13.78 -12.65 0.31
CA ARG A 24 13.45 -12.81 1.74
C ARG A 24 12.04 -13.36 1.97
N PHE A 25 11.15 -13.12 1.00
CA PHE A 25 9.77 -13.56 1.05
C PHE A 25 9.50 -14.63 -0.01
N LYS A 26 8.89 -15.74 0.41
CA LYS A 26 8.36 -16.77 -0.48
C LYS A 26 7.11 -16.25 -1.16
N PHE A 27 7.02 -16.53 -2.45
CA PHE A 27 5.79 -16.32 -3.19
C PHE A 27 4.64 -17.10 -2.55
N VAL A 28 3.55 -16.41 -2.27
CA VAL A 28 2.28 -16.99 -1.80
C VAL A 28 1.15 -16.25 -2.50
N ASP A 29 0.35 -16.96 -3.28
CA ASP A 29 -0.87 -16.40 -3.86
C ASP A 29 -2.00 -16.44 -2.82
N VAL A 30 -2.24 -15.28 -2.22
CA VAL A 30 -3.21 -15.06 -1.15
C VAL A 30 -4.65 -15.39 -1.55
N ARG A 31 -4.96 -15.32 -2.86
CA ARG A 31 -6.31 -15.60 -3.40
C ARG A 31 -6.65 -17.09 -3.40
N LEU A 32 -5.64 -17.94 -3.25
CA LEU A 32 -5.80 -19.40 -3.24
C LEU A 32 -5.88 -19.97 -1.82
N LEU A 33 -5.72 -19.14 -0.79
CA LEU A 33 -5.71 -19.58 0.59
C LEU A 33 -7.12 -19.79 1.14
N SER A 34 -7.31 -20.88 1.88
CA SER A 34 -8.54 -21.08 2.66
C SER A 34 -8.56 -20.18 3.91
N VAL A 35 -9.73 -20.02 4.53
CA VAL A 35 -9.88 -19.28 5.81
C VAL A 35 -8.94 -19.84 6.89
N ASP A 36 -8.82 -21.17 6.95
CA ASP A 36 -7.92 -21.83 7.90
C ASP A 36 -6.45 -21.55 7.61
N ASP A 37 -6.06 -21.45 6.34
CA ASP A 37 -4.69 -21.13 5.94
C ASP A 37 -4.35 -19.66 6.26
N PHE A 38 -5.28 -18.73 6.02
CA PHE A 38 -5.14 -17.33 6.40
C PHE A 38 -4.87 -17.16 7.90
N SER A 39 -5.58 -17.92 8.74
CA SER A 39 -5.41 -17.86 10.19
C SER A 39 -4.02 -18.28 10.68
N LYS A 40 -3.30 -19.07 9.87
CA LYS A 40 -1.98 -19.62 10.18
C LYS A 40 -0.87 -19.00 9.35
N LEU A 41 -1.20 -18.10 8.43
CA LEU A 41 -0.25 -17.47 7.52
C LEU A 41 0.68 -16.55 8.31
N LYS A 42 1.94 -16.96 8.44
CA LYS A 42 2.99 -16.13 9.05
C LYS A 42 3.55 -15.16 8.00
N VAL A 43 3.48 -13.87 8.30
CA VAL A 43 4.04 -12.81 7.44
C VAL A 43 5.47 -12.44 7.86
N SER A 44 5.81 -12.69 9.12
CA SER A 44 7.15 -12.52 9.69
C SER A 44 7.39 -13.58 10.77
N GLU A 45 8.58 -13.60 11.37
CA GLU A 45 8.86 -14.46 12.53
C GLU A 45 7.86 -14.24 13.67
N GLN A 46 7.50 -12.98 13.89
CA GLN A 46 6.76 -12.48 15.05
C GLN A 46 5.30 -12.14 14.75
N SER A 47 4.85 -12.27 13.50
CA SER A 47 3.53 -11.82 13.10
C SER A 47 2.82 -12.74 12.13
N PHE A 48 1.50 -12.82 12.31
CA PHE A 48 0.55 -13.48 11.44
C PHE A 48 -0.18 -12.45 10.59
N TYR A 49 -0.69 -12.89 9.45
CA TYR A 49 -1.44 -12.04 8.52
C TYR A 49 -2.60 -11.31 9.19
N ASN A 50 -3.32 -12.00 10.08
CA ASN A 50 -4.46 -11.43 10.79
C ASN A 50 -4.08 -10.39 11.85
N ASP A 51 -2.81 -10.26 12.24
CA ASP A 51 -2.38 -9.26 13.20
C ASP A 51 -2.55 -7.83 12.64
N ASN A 52 -2.85 -6.88 13.52
CA ASN A 52 -2.96 -5.46 13.16
C ASN A 52 -1.60 -4.74 13.16
N LYS A 53 -0.54 -5.45 13.54
CA LYS A 53 0.84 -4.99 13.48
C LYS A 53 1.70 -6.13 12.98
N TRP A 54 2.49 -5.87 11.95
CA TRP A 54 3.49 -6.82 11.45
C TRP A 54 4.88 -6.32 11.81
N TYR A 55 5.60 -7.14 12.56
CA TYR A 55 6.92 -6.84 13.09
C TYR A 55 7.99 -7.54 12.26
N PHE A 56 8.88 -6.77 11.63
CA PHE A 56 9.96 -7.27 10.78
C PHE A 56 11.35 -7.04 11.39
N ILE A 57 11.43 -6.90 12.72
CA ILE A 57 12.67 -6.53 13.43
C ILE A 57 13.75 -7.61 13.25
N ALA A 58 13.36 -8.88 13.26
CA ALA A 58 14.29 -10.00 13.08
C ALA A 58 14.82 -10.07 11.64
N GLU A 59 13.97 -9.74 10.67
CA GLU A 59 14.27 -9.76 9.25
C GLU A 59 15.07 -8.52 8.80
N LEU A 60 14.97 -7.42 9.54
CA LEU A 60 15.56 -6.11 9.23
C LEU A 60 16.32 -5.52 10.44
N PRO A 61 17.30 -6.22 11.04
CA PRO A 61 17.96 -5.79 12.28
C PRO A 61 18.79 -4.51 12.12
N ASP A 62 19.19 -4.17 10.90
CA ASP A 62 19.99 -2.97 10.59
C ASP A 62 19.15 -1.68 10.49
N TYR A 63 17.82 -1.77 10.58
CA TYR A 63 16.91 -0.63 10.44
C TYR A 63 16.28 -0.26 11.79
N PRO A 64 15.95 1.03 12.01
CA PRO A 64 15.21 1.45 13.19
C PRO A 64 13.88 0.71 13.33
N GLU A 65 13.48 0.36 14.56
CA GLU A 65 12.20 -0.31 14.82
C GLU A 65 10.99 0.44 14.22
N SER A 66 11.05 1.77 14.17
CA SER A 66 10.00 2.58 13.57
C SER A 66 9.73 2.28 12.09
N ASP A 67 10.74 1.76 11.38
CA ASP A 67 10.74 1.50 9.95
C ASP A 67 10.51 0.01 9.64
N THR A 68 10.65 -0.86 10.65
CA THR A 68 10.45 -2.31 10.55
C THR A 68 9.10 -2.78 11.09
N ILE A 69 8.25 -1.86 11.54
CA ILE A 69 6.89 -2.16 12.02
C ILE A 69 5.85 -1.58 11.06
N LEU A 70 5.06 -2.45 10.46
CA LEU A 70 3.86 -2.09 9.72
C LEU A 70 2.67 -2.10 10.69
N ASP A 71 2.23 -0.92 11.09
CA ASP A 71 1.13 -0.74 12.05
C ASP A 71 -0.12 -0.19 11.33
N PHE A 72 -1.13 -1.04 11.12
CA PHE A 72 -2.37 -0.66 10.44
C PHE A 72 -3.21 0.33 11.26
N SER A 73 -3.05 0.37 12.59
CA SER A 73 -3.77 1.32 13.46
C SER A 73 -3.41 2.78 13.19
N LYS A 74 -2.34 3.05 12.42
CA LYS A 74 -1.97 4.40 11.97
C LYS A 74 -2.86 4.94 10.84
N LEU A 75 -3.79 4.14 10.33
CA LEU A 75 -4.76 4.56 9.32
C LEU A 75 -6.11 4.84 9.98
N SER A 76 -6.40 6.13 10.16
CA SER A 76 -7.71 6.60 10.64
C SER A 76 -8.47 7.31 9.53
N PHE A 77 -9.78 7.14 9.52
CA PHE A 77 -10.67 7.83 8.60
C PHE A 77 -11.06 9.20 9.13
N SER A 78 -11.62 10.03 8.26
CA SER A 78 -12.03 11.40 8.56
C SER A 78 -13.26 11.49 9.46
N ASP A 79 -14.03 10.42 9.59
CA ASP A 79 -15.10 10.23 10.58
C ASP A 79 -14.57 9.84 11.98
N ALA A 80 -13.25 9.91 12.18
CA ALA A 80 -12.51 9.54 13.39
C ALA A 80 -12.46 8.04 13.73
N THR A 81 -13.04 7.17 12.91
CA THR A 81 -12.89 5.72 13.06
C THR A 81 -11.52 5.24 12.60
N ASN A 82 -11.10 4.07 13.06
CA ASN A 82 -9.84 3.44 12.67
C ASN A 82 -10.09 2.32 11.67
N ILE A 83 -9.15 2.10 10.73
CA ILE A 83 -9.27 0.99 9.78
C ILE A 83 -9.35 -0.38 10.50
N ILE A 84 -8.79 -0.50 11.71
CA ILE A 84 -8.81 -1.75 12.48
C ILE A 84 -10.14 -2.01 13.20
N ASP A 85 -11.06 -1.05 13.21
CA ASP A 85 -12.37 -1.22 13.82
C ASP A 85 -13.19 -2.24 13.02
N SER A 86 -14.03 -3.02 13.70
CA SER A 86 -14.73 -4.16 13.09
C SER A 86 -15.62 -3.78 11.91
N GLU A 87 -16.24 -2.60 11.95
CA GLU A 87 -17.04 -2.04 10.86
C GLU A 87 -16.23 -1.74 9.59
N ASN A 88 -14.91 -1.54 9.72
CA ASN A 88 -14.00 -1.20 8.63
C ASN A 88 -13.23 -2.41 8.09
N LYS A 89 -13.61 -3.63 8.51
CA LYS A 89 -12.90 -4.88 8.18
C LYS A 89 -12.65 -5.06 6.68
N ILE A 90 -13.63 -4.73 5.83
CA ILE A 90 -13.50 -4.86 4.37
C ILE A 90 -12.34 -4.00 3.84
N TYR A 91 -12.15 -2.79 4.37
CA TYR A 91 -11.04 -1.92 4.00
C TYR A 91 -9.71 -2.43 4.54
N LEU A 92 -9.69 -2.90 5.80
CA LEU A 92 -8.49 -3.48 6.41
C LEU A 92 -7.97 -4.68 5.62
N ASP A 93 -8.87 -5.59 5.22
CA ASP A 93 -8.51 -6.80 4.50
C ASP A 93 -7.85 -6.47 3.15
N GLN A 94 -8.40 -5.51 2.40
CA GLN A 94 -7.83 -5.05 1.14
C GLN A 94 -6.48 -4.34 1.31
N VAL A 95 -6.33 -3.53 2.36
CA VAL A 95 -5.05 -2.91 2.69
C VAL A 95 -4.02 -3.99 3.03
N LYS A 96 -4.34 -4.95 3.91
CA LYS A 96 -3.45 -6.06 4.25
C LYS A 96 -3.03 -6.84 3.01
N GLU A 97 -3.97 -7.13 2.11
CA GLU A 97 -3.69 -7.85 0.88
C GLU A 97 -2.75 -7.07 -0.05
N PHE A 98 -2.95 -5.76 -0.20
CA PHE A 98 -2.01 -4.90 -0.94
C PHE A 98 -0.61 -4.93 -0.34
N TYR A 99 -0.49 -4.74 0.98
CA TYR A 99 0.84 -4.77 1.62
C TYR A 99 1.48 -6.16 1.54
N PHE A 100 0.68 -7.23 1.60
CA PHE A 100 1.16 -8.60 1.46
C PHE A 100 1.67 -8.91 0.06
N THR A 101 0.90 -8.59 -0.98
CA THR A 101 1.29 -8.78 -2.40
C THR A 101 2.57 -8.02 -2.73
N MET A 102 2.73 -6.78 -2.24
CA MET A 102 3.98 -6.01 -2.36
C MET A 102 5.21 -6.71 -1.75
N MET A 103 5.04 -7.60 -0.77
CA MET A 103 6.16 -8.36 -0.17
C MET A 103 6.45 -9.66 -0.92
N VAL A 104 5.42 -10.43 -1.25
CA VAL A 104 5.56 -11.81 -1.75
C VAL A 104 5.59 -11.92 -3.27
N ASP A 105 5.01 -10.95 -3.97
CA ASP A 105 4.96 -10.87 -5.43
C ASP A 105 4.99 -9.39 -5.86
N PRO A 106 6.13 -8.71 -5.69
CA PRO A 106 6.23 -7.27 -5.87
C PRO A 106 6.07 -6.79 -7.32
N PRO A 107 5.90 -5.47 -7.53
CA PRO A 107 6.05 -4.85 -8.84
C PRO A 107 7.50 -4.88 -9.35
N SER A 108 7.67 -4.67 -10.66
CA SER A 108 8.99 -4.74 -11.34
C SER A 108 10.01 -3.75 -10.78
N THR A 109 9.56 -2.56 -10.38
CA THR A 109 10.32 -1.68 -9.51
C THR A 109 10.19 -2.25 -8.11
N TYR A 110 11.22 -2.92 -7.57
CA TYR A 110 11.16 -3.57 -6.25
C TYR A 110 11.63 -2.64 -5.13
N PRO A 111 10.77 -1.79 -4.54
CA PRO A 111 11.20 -0.96 -3.42
C PRO A 111 11.38 -1.81 -2.16
N LYS A 112 12.32 -1.39 -1.31
CA LYS A 112 12.48 -1.97 0.04
C LYS A 112 11.27 -1.69 0.91
N LEU A 113 10.94 -2.60 1.83
CA LEU A 113 9.83 -2.44 2.78
C LEU A 113 9.87 -1.10 3.51
N THR A 114 11.05 -0.75 4.01
CA THR A 114 11.34 0.52 4.72
C THR A 114 11.17 1.77 3.86
N THR A 115 11.04 1.61 2.53
CA THR A 115 10.82 2.71 1.58
C THR A 115 9.37 2.80 1.13
N TRP A 116 8.76 1.68 0.70
CA TRP A 116 7.42 1.77 0.14
C TRP A 116 6.34 1.92 1.21
N VAL A 117 6.46 1.27 2.37
CA VAL A 117 5.48 1.41 3.47
C VAL A 117 5.27 2.88 3.88
N PRO A 118 6.31 3.66 4.25
CA PRO A 118 6.10 5.05 4.63
C PRO A 118 5.67 5.93 3.45
N SER A 119 6.11 5.62 2.23
CA SER A 119 5.84 6.46 1.06
C SER A 119 4.42 6.27 0.49
N THR A 120 3.81 5.08 0.63
CA THR A 120 2.44 4.82 0.17
C THR A 120 1.39 5.11 1.23
N ARG A 121 1.75 5.07 2.53
CA ARG A 121 0.80 5.19 3.66
C ARG A 121 -0.18 6.34 3.50
N ARG A 122 0.31 7.53 3.15
CA ARG A 122 -0.56 8.71 2.99
C ARG A 122 -1.57 8.53 1.86
N CYS A 123 -1.12 8.05 0.71
CA CYS A 123 -1.98 7.84 -0.44
C CYS A 123 -3.04 6.76 -0.18
N ILE A 124 -2.63 5.62 0.37
CA ILE A 124 -3.53 4.52 0.75
C ILE A 124 -4.56 5.00 1.77
N LYS A 125 -4.13 5.73 2.80
CA LYS A 125 -5.07 6.35 3.77
C LYS A 125 -6.10 7.22 3.07
N SER A 126 -5.67 8.12 2.18
CA SER A 126 -6.56 9.03 1.49
C SER A 126 -7.53 8.30 0.55
N LEU A 127 -7.07 7.27 -0.16
CA LEU A 127 -7.92 6.48 -1.06
C LEU A 127 -9.01 5.73 -0.31
N PHE A 128 -8.65 5.02 0.76
CA PHE A 128 -9.65 4.27 1.54
C PHE A 128 -10.61 5.21 2.30
N ASP A 129 -10.16 6.40 2.70
CA ASP A 129 -11.04 7.43 3.25
C ASP A 129 -12.03 7.96 2.19
N TYR A 130 -11.57 8.14 0.94
CA TYR A 130 -12.44 8.48 -0.20
C TYR A 130 -13.47 7.36 -0.45
N MET A 131 -13.03 6.12 -0.52
CA MET A 131 -13.91 4.96 -0.72
C MET A 131 -14.99 4.89 0.37
N LYS A 132 -14.59 5.04 1.64
CA LYS A 132 -15.53 5.03 2.77
C LYS A 132 -16.57 6.16 2.66
N LYS A 133 -16.14 7.39 2.35
CA LYS A 133 -17.04 8.54 2.16
C LYS A 133 -18.07 8.33 1.06
N ASN A 134 -17.65 7.68 -0.03
CA ASN A 134 -18.51 7.43 -1.19
C ASN A 134 -19.19 6.05 -1.13
N SER A 135 -19.12 5.34 -0.01
CA SER A 135 -19.71 4.01 0.18
C SER A 135 -19.23 2.97 -0.85
N ILE A 136 -17.99 3.10 -1.34
CA ILE A 136 -17.34 2.16 -2.26
C ILE A 136 -16.63 1.12 -1.43
N TRP A 137 -17.07 -0.15 -1.50
CA TRP A 137 -16.56 -1.17 -0.57
C TRP A 137 -15.28 -1.82 -1.08
N TYR A 138 -15.13 -2.00 -2.39
CA TYR A 138 -14.00 -2.71 -2.98
C TYR A 138 -13.22 -1.85 -3.96
N LEU A 139 -11.89 -2.01 -4.01
CA LEU A 139 -11.04 -1.33 -5.01
C LEU A 139 -11.45 -1.72 -6.43
N SER A 140 -11.98 -2.93 -6.59
CA SER A 140 -12.50 -3.44 -7.86
C SER A 140 -13.77 -2.76 -8.38
N ASP A 141 -14.39 -1.93 -7.54
CA ASP A 141 -15.62 -1.20 -7.84
C ASP A 141 -15.34 0.27 -8.22
N LEU A 142 -14.11 0.75 -7.99
CA LEU A 142 -13.68 2.08 -8.46
C LEU A 142 -13.64 2.10 -9.98
N ASP A 143 -14.36 3.03 -10.58
CA ASP A 143 -14.31 3.31 -12.01
C ASP A 143 -13.35 4.48 -12.34
N LEU A 144 -13.31 4.87 -13.62
CA LEU A 144 -12.48 5.99 -14.07
C LEU A 144 -12.91 7.33 -13.43
N ASN A 145 -14.22 7.56 -13.29
CA ASN A 145 -14.73 8.81 -12.72
C ASN A 145 -14.40 8.90 -11.23
N ASP A 146 -14.53 7.80 -10.48
CA ASP A 146 -14.16 7.75 -9.06
C ASP A 146 -12.67 8.08 -8.87
N LEU A 147 -11.82 7.53 -9.75
CA LEU A 147 -10.38 7.76 -9.70
C LEU A 147 -10.02 9.20 -10.10
N ASP A 148 -10.67 9.77 -11.11
CA ASP A 148 -10.49 11.17 -11.49
C ASP A 148 -10.92 12.12 -10.37
N ASP A 149 -12.10 11.89 -9.78
CA ASP A 149 -12.58 12.64 -8.62
C ASP A 149 -11.61 12.54 -7.44
N PHE A 150 -11.07 11.35 -7.17
CA PHE A 150 -10.07 11.15 -6.13
C PHE A 150 -8.76 11.89 -6.45
N LEU A 151 -8.29 11.86 -7.70
CA LEU A 151 -7.09 12.59 -8.12
C LEU A 151 -7.29 14.10 -8.02
N ASP A 152 -8.47 14.62 -8.36
CA ASP A 152 -8.82 16.02 -8.16
C ASP A 152 -8.84 16.38 -6.68
N GLN A 153 -9.36 15.52 -5.79
CA GLN A 153 -9.26 15.74 -4.35
C GLN A 153 -7.81 15.80 -3.87
N LEU A 154 -6.93 14.91 -4.36
CA LEU A 154 -5.50 14.96 -4.05
C LEU A 154 -4.85 16.24 -4.56
N ALA A 155 -5.29 16.77 -5.71
CA ALA A 155 -4.79 17.99 -6.30
C ALA A 155 -5.18 19.24 -5.51
N HIS A 156 -6.39 19.26 -4.95
CA HIS A 156 -6.94 20.41 -4.21
C HIS A 156 -6.69 20.36 -2.70
N GLU A 157 -6.18 19.25 -2.15
CA GLU A 157 -5.83 19.15 -0.73
C GLU A 157 -4.83 20.26 -0.37
N LYS A 158 -5.18 21.15 0.56
CA LYS A 158 -4.29 22.24 0.96
C LYS A 158 -3.05 21.72 1.67
N ASN A 159 -1.89 22.35 1.44
CA ASN A 159 -0.74 22.11 2.30
C ASN A 159 -1.01 22.64 3.70
N LYS A 160 -0.60 21.90 4.74
CA LYS A 160 -0.72 22.34 6.14
C LYS A 160 -0.02 23.68 6.40
N SER A 161 1.07 23.94 5.69
CA SER A 161 1.82 25.20 5.75
C SER A 161 1.23 26.33 4.90
N GLY A 162 0.18 26.07 4.11
CA GLY A 162 -0.34 27.02 3.12
C GLY A 162 0.52 27.19 1.87
N ALA A 163 1.63 26.45 1.75
CA ALA A 163 2.52 26.52 0.59
C ALA A 163 1.82 26.08 -0.71
N ILE A 164 2.29 26.60 -1.85
CA ILE A 164 1.78 26.24 -3.17
C ILE A 164 1.97 24.75 -3.45
N ILE A 165 0.98 24.13 -4.09
CA ILE A 165 1.00 22.72 -4.47
C ILE A 165 1.88 22.56 -5.71
N THR A 166 3.02 21.88 -5.53
CA THR A 166 3.97 21.64 -6.62
C THR A 166 3.79 20.26 -7.23
N ASN A 167 4.34 20.04 -8.43
CA ASN A 167 4.44 18.71 -9.03
C ASN A 167 5.06 17.68 -8.05
N ARG A 168 6.13 18.06 -7.34
CA ARG A 168 6.77 17.19 -6.32
C ARG A 168 5.80 16.81 -5.20
N THR A 169 4.96 17.75 -4.76
CA THR A 169 3.93 17.50 -3.74
C THR A 169 2.92 16.48 -4.24
N LEU A 170 2.42 16.64 -5.46
CA LEU A 170 1.43 15.73 -6.07
C LEU A 170 1.98 14.33 -6.32
N LEU A 171 3.23 14.23 -6.77
CA LEU A 171 3.94 12.95 -6.90
C LEU A 171 4.02 12.22 -5.55
N SER A 172 4.30 12.95 -4.46
CA SER A 172 4.32 12.37 -3.11
C SER A 172 2.93 11.96 -2.62
N ARG A 173 1.87 12.70 -2.97
CA ARG A 173 0.48 12.39 -2.54
C ARG A 173 -0.10 11.19 -3.28
N SER A 174 0.28 11.00 -4.53
CA SER A 174 -0.15 9.89 -5.39
C SER A 174 0.79 8.68 -5.34
N GLN A 175 1.84 8.71 -4.50
CA GLN A 175 2.78 7.62 -4.38
C GLN A 175 2.08 6.35 -3.87
N GLY A 176 2.19 5.28 -4.66
CA GLY A 176 1.57 3.99 -4.36
C GLY A 176 0.40 3.63 -5.27
N LEU A 177 -0.25 4.58 -5.97
CA LEU A 177 -1.37 4.26 -6.86
C LEU A 177 -0.97 3.38 -8.05
N CYS A 178 0.17 3.65 -8.68
CA CYS A 178 0.69 2.78 -9.75
C CYS A 178 0.92 1.36 -9.24
N TRP A 179 1.51 1.22 -8.04
CA TRP A 179 1.73 -0.09 -7.44
C TRP A 179 0.42 -0.77 -7.07
N LEU A 180 -0.56 -0.05 -6.53
CA LEU A 180 -1.87 -0.61 -6.20
C LEU A 180 -2.57 -1.16 -7.46
N TYR A 181 -2.46 -0.45 -8.58
CA TYR A 181 -2.94 -0.92 -9.88
C TYR A 181 -2.15 -2.14 -10.37
N GLU A 182 -0.82 -2.11 -10.36
CA GLU A 182 0.04 -3.24 -10.77
C GLU A 182 -0.20 -4.50 -9.91
N GLN A 183 -0.52 -4.32 -8.63
CA GLN A 183 -0.87 -5.42 -7.71
C GLN A 183 -2.33 -5.86 -7.85
N GLY A 184 -3.19 -5.12 -8.54
CA GLY A 184 -4.63 -5.37 -8.58
C GLY A 184 -4.98 -6.79 -9.05
N GLY A 185 -4.26 -7.31 -10.05
CA GLY A 185 -4.42 -8.67 -10.54
C GLY A 185 -3.94 -9.78 -9.60
N LYS A 186 -3.34 -9.44 -8.45
CA LYS A 186 -2.83 -10.35 -7.40
C LYS A 186 -3.67 -10.29 -6.12
N MET A 187 -4.63 -9.38 -6.07
CA MET A 187 -5.55 -9.18 -4.96
C MET A 187 -6.93 -9.77 -5.30
N SER A 188 -7.71 -10.09 -4.28
CA SER A 188 -9.06 -10.67 -4.40
C SER A 188 -10.04 -9.66 -4.99
N THR A 189 -9.96 -8.42 -4.53
CA THR A 189 -10.80 -7.30 -5.02
C THR A 189 -9.93 -6.10 -5.39
N GLY A 190 -8.87 -6.34 -6.17
CA GLY A 190 -7.90 -5.32 -6.55
C GLY A 190 -8.43 -4.27 -7.54
N LEU A 191 -7.70 -3.16 -7.64
CA LEU A 191 -8.00 -2.05 -8.55
C LEU A 191 -7.89 -2.50 -10.01
N LYS A 192 -8.97 -2.30 -10.80
CA LYS A 192 -9.05 -2.77 -12.19
C LYS A 192 -8.64 -1.74 -13.23
N VAL A 193 -8.70 -0.46 -12.86
CA VAL A 193 -8.54 0.68 -13.76
C VAL A 193 -7.24 1.39 -13.45
N ASP A 194 -6.47 1.76 -14.48
CA ASP A 194 -5.27 2.57 -14.30
C ASP A 194 -5.67 4.01 -13.95
N PRO A 195 -5.34 4.51 -12.73
CA PRO A 195 -5.68 5.86 -12.31
C PRO A 195 -5.12 6.96 -13.21
N PHE A 196 -4.08 6.67 -13.99
CA PHE A 196 -3.38 7.66 -14.79
C PHE A 196 -3.57 7.48 -16.29
N SER A 197 -4.47 6.60 -16.72
CA SER A 197 -4.70 6.26 -18.13
C SER A 197 -4.95 7.51 -18.99
N ASP A 198 -5.83 8.41 -18.56
CA ASP A 198 -6.15 9.65 -19.29
C ASP A 198 -5.02 10.68 -19.34
N TYR A 199 -4.03 10.56 -18.45
CA TYR A 199 -2.86 11.44 -18.39
C TYR A 199 -1.61 10.83 -19.04
N GLY A 200 -1.64 9.51 -19.33
CA GLY A 200 -0.51 8.70 -19.80
C GLY A 200 0.50 8.30 -18.72
N SER A 201 0.61 9.05 -17.62
CA SER A 201 1.42 8.68 -16.46
C SER A 201 1.13 9.55 -15.24
N ARG A 202 1.47 9.02 -14.04
CA ARG A 202 1.48 9.78 -12.79
C ARG A 202 2.26 11.09 -12.86
N THR A 203 3.38 11.10 -13.58
CA THR A 203 4.22 12.29 -13.74
C THR A 203 3.56 13.34 -14.64
N GLN A 204 2.87 12.93 -15.69
CA GLN A 204 2.12 13.83 -16.55
C GLN A 204 0.89 14.39 -15.83
N TRP A 205 0.15 13.55 -15.11
CA TRP A 205 -0.93 14.00 -14.21
C TRP A 205 -0.45 15.07 -13.24
N ALA A 206 0.62 14.80 -12.48
CA ALA A 206 1.12 15.71 -11.46
C ALA A 206 1.62 17.05 -12.06
N LYS A 207 2.18 17.04 -13.28
CA LYS A 207 2.53 18.28 -14.02
C LYS A 207 1.28 19.08 -14.39
N SER A 208 0.28 18.42 -14.97
CA SER A 208 -0.98 19.06 -15.41
C SER A 208 -1.77 19.64 -14.23
N ALA A 209 -1.95 18.85 -13.17
CA ALA A 209 -2.64 19.27 -11.94
C ALA A 209 -1.89 20.41 -11.22
N ALA A 210 -0.56 20.39 -11.19
CA ALA A 210 0.21 21.50 -10.61
C ALA A 210 -0.05 22.81 -11.38
N GLN A 211 -0.02 22.79 -12.72
CA GLN A 211 -0.26 23.99 -13.55
C GLN A 211 -1.64 24.61 -13.29
N LYS A 212 -2.69 23.80 -13.15
CA LYS A 212 -4.05 24.28 -12.84
C LYS A 212 -4.13 25.01 -11.49
N ASN A 213 -3.29 24.65 -10.51
CA ASN A 213 -3.25 25.28 -9.20
C ASN A 213 -2.47 26.61 -9.16
N PHE A 214 -1.82 27.02 -10.26
CA PHE A 214 -1.13 28.31 -10.39
C PHE A 214 -1.97 29.38 -11.11
N ILE A 215 -3.19 29.03 -11.55
CA ILE A 215 -4.15 29.93 -12.22
C ILE A 215 -5.23 30.29 -11.21
#